data_AF-A0A0D6LBX3-F1
#
_entry.id   AF-A0A0D6LBX3-F1
#
_cell.length_a   1.000
_cell.length_b   1.000
_cell.length_c   1.000
_cell.angle_alpha   90.00
_cell.angle_beta   90.00
_cell.angle_gamma   90.00
#
_symmetry.space_group_name_H-M   'P 1'
#
loop_
_entity.id
_entity.type
_entity.pdbx_description
1 polymer ?
#
loop_
_entity_poly.entity_id
_entity_poly.type
_entity_poly.pdbx_seq_one_letter_code
_entity_poly.pdbx_strand_id
1 'polypeptide(L)'
;MYTKEYCPYCVRAKNELQADRVPYVEKNLSDYGLNAEATVKGLVELTQCRTVPQIFVCGKFIGGYTELHARRKDLMSLIEQCSSDGKNIDRPRPDSPKSRI
;
A
#
# COMPACT_ATOMS: atom_id res chain seq x y z
N MET A 1 3.73 -2.09 1.81
CA MET A 1 4.05 -0.81 1.14
C MET A 1 4.79 -1.08 -0.16
N TYR A 2 4.60 -0.21 -1.15
CA TYR A 2 5.37 -0.26 -2.40
C TYR A 2 6.52 0.73 -2.35
N THR A 3 7.70 0.29 -2.77
CA THR A 3 8.96 1.04 -2.70
C THR A 3 9.71 0.99 -4.02
N LYS A 4 10.78 1.79 -4.13
CA LYS A 4 11.78 1.67 -5.20
C LYS A 4 13.17 1.62 -4.57
N GLU A 5 14.13 1.09 -5.29
CA GLU A 5 15.54 1.19 -4.93
C GLU A 5 15.97 2.66 -4.78
N TYR A 6 16.95 2.89 -3.90
CA TYR A 6 17.54 4.21 -3.64
C TYR A 6 16.54 5.32 -3.25
N CYS A 7 15.38 4.96 -2.68
CA CYS A 7 14.36 5.90 -2.23
C CYS A 7 14.57 6.27 -0.74
N PRO A 8 15.01 7.50 -0.41
CA PRO A 8 15.29 7.88 0.98
C PRO A 8 14.02 7.92 1.84
N TYR A 9 12.88 8.32 1.28
CA TYR A 9 11.59 8.31 1.99
C TYR A 9 11.09 6.90 2.28
N CYS A 10 11.42 5.92 1.44
CA CYS A 10 11.09 4.53 1.65
C CYS A 10 11.90 3.96 2.82
N VAL A 11 13.19 4.32 2.93
CA VAL A 11 14.03 3.98 4.08
C VAL A 11 13.49 4.60 5.37
N ARG A 12 13.08 5.87 5.34
CA ARG A 12 12.49 6.54 6.51
C ARG A 12 11.20 5.86 6.97
N ALA A 13 10.30 5.52 6.04
CA ALA A 13 9.07 4.78 6.35
C ALA A 13 9.38 3.42 6.99
N LYS A 14 10.35 2.67 6.45
CA LYS A 14 10.82 1.40 7.02
C LYS A 14 11.32 1.55 8.44
N ASN A 15 12.19 2.52 8.68
CA ASN A 15 12.77 2.75 9.99
C ASN A 15 11.72 3.15 11.02
N GLU A 16 10.73 3.96 10.64
CA GLU A 16 9.63 4.34 11.52
C GLU A 16 8.79 3.13 11.92
N LEU A 17 8.37 2.32 10.94
CA LEU A 17 7.61 1.08 11.21
C LEU A 17 8.42 0.10 12.07
N GLN A 18 9.72 -0.03 11.84
CA GLN A 18 10.60 -0.87 12.67
C GLN A 18 10.74 -0.34 14.09
N ALA A 19 10.92 0.97 14.27
CA ALA A 19 11.03 1.59 15.59
C ALA A 19 9.75 1.40 16.41
N ASP A 20 8.60 1.48 15.75
CA ASP A 20 7.28 1.26 16.35
C ASP A 20 6.90 -0.23 16.42
N ARG A 21 7.80 -1.15 16.02
CA ARG A 21 7.61 -2.60 16.00
C ARG A 21 6.38 -3.05 15.20
N VAL A 22 6.05 -2.30 14.16
CA VAL A 22 4.94 -2.59 13.26
C VAL A 22 5.42 -3.55 12.17
N PRO A 23 4.86 -4.76 12.08
CA PRO A 23 5.20 -5.66 10.98
C PRO A 23 4.70 -5.07 9.65
N TYR A 24 5.50 -5.18 8.60
CA TYR A 24 5.13 -4.73 7.27
C TYR A 24 5.68 -5.66 6.18
N VAL A 25 5.01 -5.62 5.03
CA VAL A 25 5.51 -6.24 3.80
C VAL A 25 6.00 -5.15 2.87
N GLU A 26 7.25 -5.24 2.43
CA GLU A 26 7.81 -4.42 1.36
C GLU A 26 7.57 -5.09 0.01
N LYS A 27 7.14 -4.30 -0.99
CA LYS A 27 7.02 -4.70 -2.39
C LYS A 27 7.83 -3.72 -3.22
N ASN A 28 9.09 -4.06 -3.51
CA ASN A 28 9.93 -3.22 -4.35
C ASN A 28 9.46 -3.33 -5.80
N LEU A 29 9.21 -2.19 -6.44
CA LEU A 29 8.72 -2.13 -7.81
C LEU A 29 9.73 -2.69 -8.82
N SER A 30 11.03 -2.67 -8.51
CA SER A 30 12.07 -3.27 -9.35
C SER A 30 11.93 -4.80 -9.46
N ASP A 31 11.38 -5.45 -8.44
CA ASP A 31 11.26 -6.91 -8.38
C ASP A 31 10.20 -7.46 -9.36
N TYR A 32 9.36 -6.59 -9.92
CA TYR A 32 8.31 -6.97 -10.86
C TYR A 32 8.80 -7.14 -12.30
N GLY A 33 10.06 -6.79 -12.60
CA GLY A 33 10.66 -6.94 -13.93
C GLY A 33 9.81 -6.33 -15.04
N LEU A 34 9.45 -7.14 -16.05
CA LEU A 34 8.60 -6.72 -17.17
C LEU A 34 7.22 -6.20 -16.75
N ASN A 35 6.72 -6.59 -15.56
CA ASN A 35 5.42 -6.16 -15.03
C ASN A 35 5.50 -4.87 -14.20
N ALA A 36 6.68 -4.28 -14.03
CA ALA A 36 6.85 -3.10 -13.19
C ALA A 36 5.98 -1.91 -13.65
N GLU A 37 5.92 -1.66 -14.96
CA GLU A 37 5.13 -0.57 -15.53
C GLU A 37 3.62 -0.76 -15.28
N ALA A 38 3.09 -1.95 -15.60
CA ALA A 38 1.69 -2.29 -15.36
C ALA A 38 1.34 -2.18 -13.87
N THR A 39 2.24 -2.62 -12.99
CA THR A 39 2.08 -2.52 -11.53
C THR A 39 2.03 -1.05 -11.09
N VAL A 40 2.95 -0.21 -11.57
CA VAL A 40 2.95 1.23 -11.28
C VAL A 40 1.67 1.90 -11.77
N LYS A 41 1.21 1.58 -12.99
CA LYS A 41 -0.03 2.12 -13.54
C LYS A 41 -1.23 1.77 -12.66
N GLY A 42 -1.39 0.50 -12.28
CA GLY A 42 -2.47 0.07 -11.39
C GLY A 42 -2.42 0.75 -10.02
N LEU A 43 -1.21 0.96 -9.46
CA LEU A 43 -1.05 1.71 -8.21
C LEU A 43 -1.47 3.17 -8.36
N VAL A 44 -1.07 3.85 -9.43
CA VAL A 44 -1.48 5.23 -9.70
C VAL A 44 -3.00 5.33 -9.87
N GLU A 45 -3.63 4.38 -10.56
CA GLU A 45 -5.09 4.35 -10.72
C GLU A 45 -5.81 4.17 -9.38
N LEU A 46 -5.32 3.28 -8.53
CA LEU A 46 -5.90 3.00 -7.21
C LEU A 46 -5.71 4.14 -6.20
N THR A 47 -4.55 4.81 -6.24
CA THR A 47 -4.13 5.76 -5.19
C THR A 47 -4.20 7.21 -5.62
N GLN A 48 -4.29 7.46 -6.94
CA GLN A 48 -4.06 8.77 -7.55
C GLN A 48 -2.68 9.36 -7.22
N CYS A 49 -1.75 8.55 -6.73
CA CYS A 49 -0.41 8.94 -6.33
C CYS A 49 0.63 8.31 -7.25
N ARG A 50 1.63 9.11 -7.65
CA ARG A 50 2.71 8.67 -8.57
C ARG A 50 4.04 8.40 -7.87
N THR A 51 4.17 8.81 -6.62
CA THR A 51 5.42 8.72 -5.87
C THR A 51 5.44 7.49 -4.96
N VAL A 52 6.64 7.09 -4.58
CA VAL A 52 6.89 6.10 -3.53
C VAL A 52 7.47 6.80 -2.29
N PRO A 53 7.31 6.24 -1.08
CA PRO A 53 6.58 5.01 -0.77
C PRO A 53 5.06 5.18 -0.94
N GLN A 54 4.37 4.11 -1.33
CA GLN A 54 2.90 4.03 -1.25
C GLN A 54 2.51 3.03 -0.17
N ILE A 55 1.84 3.52 0.88
CA ILE A 55 1.61 2.77 2.10
C ILE A 55 0.13 2.43 2.21
N PHE A 56 -0.12 1.16 2.49
CA PHE A 56 -1.44 0.60 2.66
C PHE A 56 -1.51 -0.06 4.03
N VAL A 57 -2.57 0.23 4.76
CA VAL A 57 -2.92 -0.45 6.01
C VAL A 57 -4.24 -1.17 5.75
N CYS A 58 -4.20 -2.50 5.82
CA CYS A 58 -5.38 -3.36 5.63
C CYS A 58 -6.11 -3.12 4.32
N GLY A 59 -5.33 -3.02 3.23
CA GLY A 59 -5.85 -2.76 1.90
C GLY A 59 -6.28 -1.32 1.63
N LYS A 60 -6.35 -0.46 2.65
CA LYS A 60 -6.67 0.97 2.50
C LYS A 60 -5.39 1.77 2.28
N PHE A 61 -5.37 2.55 1.21
CA PHE A 61 -4.26 3.49 0.95
C PHE A 61 -4.28 4.61 1.99
N ILE A 62 -3.17 4.83 2.67
CA ILE A 62 -3.05 5.89 3.69
C ILE A 62 -2.17 7.07 3.26
N GLY A 63 -1.44 6.92 2.16
CA GLY A 63 -0.54 7.95 1.63
C GLY A 63 0.92 7.48 1.48
N GLY A 64 1.83 8.43 1.47
CA GLY A 64 3.27 8.21 1.48
C GLY A 64 3.88 8.35 2.87
N TYR A 65 5.17 8.67 2.93
CA TYR A 65 5.89 8.79 4.20
C TYR A 65 5.32 9.91 5.10
N THR A 66 4.98 11.06 4.52
CA THR A 66 4.43 12.20 5.29
C THR A 66 3.12 11.82 5.97
N GLU A 67 2.24 11.12 5.26
CA GLU A 67 0.95 10.69 5.82
C GLU A 67 1.12 9.57 6.84
N LEU A 68 2.07 8.64 6.64
CA LEU A 68 2.43 7.66 7.66
C LEU A 68 2.88 8.35 8.95
N HIS A 69 3.83 9.27 8.83
CA HIS A 69 4.40 9.99 9.96
C HIS A 69 3.34 10.81 10.70
N ALA A 70 2.46 11.50 9.97
CA ALA A 70 1.35 12.24 10.54
C ALA A 70 0.37 11.33 11.30
N ARG A 71 0.19 10.09 10.84
CA ARG A 71 -0.72 9.10 11.44
C ARG A 71 -0.04 8.19 12.46
N ARG A 72 1.23 8.41 12.80
CA ARG A 72 2.02 7.52 13.66
C ARG A 72 1.34 7.22 15.00
N LYS A 73 0.70 8.22 15.61
CA LYS A 73 -0.01 8.07 16.89
C LYS A 73 -1.26 7.19 16.79
N ASP A 74 -1.93 7.21 15.66
CA ASP A 74 -3.19 6.50 15.41
C ASP A 74 -2.97 5.19 14.63
N LEU A 75 -1.72 4.89 14.26
CA LEU A 75 -1.37 3.75 13.41
C LEU A 75 -1.77 2.42 14.03
N MET A 76 -1.60 2.27 15.36
CA MET A 76 -2.01 1.04 16.07
C MET A 76 -3.52 0.86 16.02
N SER A 77 -4.27 1.93 16.28
CA SER A 77 -5.73 1.94 16.21
C SER A 77 -6.23 1.58 14.80
N LEU A 78 -5.57 2.08 13.76
CA LEU A 78 -5.89 1.72 12.37
C LEU A 78 -5.69 0.23 12.11
N ILE A 79 -4.63 -0.38 12.65
CA ILE A 79 -4.34 -1.81 12.50
C ILE A 79 -5.36 -2.65 13.26
N GLU A 80 -5.73 -2.26 14.47
CA GLU A 80 -6.73 -2.97 15.29
C GLU A 80 -8.10 -3.02 14.60
N GLN A 81 -8.54 -1.92 13.99
CA GLN A 81 -9.82 -1.83 13.28
C GLN A 81 -9.94 -2.85 12.13
N CYS A 82 -8.82 -3.28 11.56
CA CYS A 82 -8.80 -4.22 10.45
C CYS A 82 -9.17 -5.66 10.83
N SER A 83 -9.02 -6.02 12.10
CA SER A 83 -9.37 -7.36 12.59
C SER A 83 -10.88 -7.63 12.49
N SER A 84 -11.70 -6.58 12.34
CA SER A 84 -13.16 -6.65 12.25
C SER A 84 -13.69 -6.70 10.80
N ASP A 85 -12.92 -6.21 9.83
CA ASP A 85 -13.26 -6.19 8.39
C ASP A 85 -13.05 -7.57 7.71
N GLY A 86 -12.37 -8.50 8.39
CA GLY A 86 -12.07 -9.86 7.90
C GLY A 86 -13.27 -10.80 7.73
N LYS A 87 -14.50 -10.37 8.05
CA LYS A 87 -15.73 -11.15 7.78
C LYS A 87 -16.29 -10.97 6.35
N ASN A 88 -15.62 -10.25 5.45
CA ASN A 88 -16.17 -9.98 4.11
C ASN A 88 -15.11 -9.94 3.00
N ILE A 89 -14.17 -10.90 3.00
CA ILE A 89 -13.21 -11.09 1.89
C ILE A 89 -13.65 -12.13 0.85
N ASP A 90 -14.81 -12.77 1.04
CA ASP A 90 -15.48 -13.61 0.05
C ASP A 90 -16.50 -12.80 -0.76
N ARG A 91 -16.05 -11.72 -1.40
CA ARG A 91 -16.81 -11.13 -2.50
C ARG A 91 -16.04 -11.35 -3.79
N PRO A 92 -16.57 -12.15 -4.74
CA PRO A 92 -15.97 -12.24 -6.06
C PRO A 92 -15.92 -10.84 -6.67
N ARG A 93 -14.80 -10.53 -7.32
CA ARG A 93 -14.61 -9.27 -8.06
C ARG A 93 -15.81 -9.12 -9.01
N PRO A 94 -16.47 -7.95 -9.09
CA PRO A 94 -17.45 -7.73 -10.14
C PRO A 94 -16.72 -7.85 -11.48
N ASP A 95 -17.07 -8.89 -12.24
CA ASP A 95 -16.61 -9.09 -13.60
C ASP A 95 -16.83 -7.80 -14.40
N SER A 96 -15.77 -7.40 -15.10
CA SER A 96 -15.81 -6.32 -16.09
C SER A 96 -16.95 -6.60 -17.08
N PRO A 97 -17.76 -5.60 -17.47
CA PRO A 97 -18.83 -5.84 -18.44
C PRO A 97 -18.21 -6.34 -19.74
N LYS A 98 -18.46 -7.61 -20.07
CA LYS A 98 -18.16 -8.15 -21.39
C LYS A 98 -18.91 -7.30 -22.41
N SER A 99 -18.15 -6.66 -23.30
CA SER A 99 -18.66 -6.03 -24.52
C SER A 99 -19.65 -6.99 -25.18
N ARG A 100 -20.90 -6.54 -25.30
CA ARG A 100 -21.96 -7.27 -25.99
C ARG A 100 -22.18 -6.56 -27.32
N ILE A 101 -21.65 -7.21 -28.37
CA ILE A 101 -21.99 -7.16 -29.81
C ILE A 101 -22.11 -5.77 -30.43
#